data_AF-A0A920IYU2-F1
#
_entry.id   AF-A0A920IYU2-F1
#
_cell.length_a   1.000
_cell.length_b   1.000
_cell.length_c   1.000
_cell.angle_alpha   90.00
_cell.angle_beta   90.00
_cell.angle_gamma   90.00
#
_symmetry.space_group_name_H-M   'P 1'
#
loop_
_entity.id
_entity.type
_entity.pdbx_description
1 polymer ?
#
loop_
_entity_poly.entity_id
_entity_poly.type
_entity_poly.pdbx_seq_one_letter_code
_entity_poly.pdbx_strand_id
1 'polypeptide(L)'
;MFEKRSGAVFPERSISYLINKSIDNGAVHKYNEKVISWKKESSCYKVITDKNEYLTEKIIFSSGAWIKNLLPSLNLPLKIERQVLFWFVQKIIKSYLTIQIYLIQVGIWIMEKNFILSQI
;
A
#
# COMPACT_ATOMS: atom_id res chain seq x y z
N MET A 1 25.34 11.36 1.87
CA MET A 1 25.71 9.96 1.60
C MET A 1 25.11 9.57 0.25
N PHE A 2 25.88 8.98 -0.65
CA PHE A 2 25.43 8.58 -2.00
C PHE A 2 25.29 7.05 -2.04
N GLU A 3 24.14 6.55 -2.50
CA GLU A 3 23.86 5.11 -2.59
C GLU A 3 23.67 4.69 -4.05
N LYS A 4 24.64 3.94 -4.60
CA LYS A 4 24.72 3.58 -6.02
C LYS A 4 23.56 2.72 -6.52
N ARG A 5 22.94 1.94 -5.64
CA ARG A 5 21.85 1.01 -5.99
C ARG A 5 20.45 1.61 -5.77
N SER A 6 20.37 2.87 -5.35
CA SER A 6 19.10 3.55 -5.14
C SER A 6 18.41 3.90 -6.47
N GLY A 7 17.09 4.02 -6.41
CA GLY A 7 16.26 4.38 -7.56
C GLY A 7 14.84 4.74 -7.11
N ALA A 8 14.00 5.07 -8.08
CA ALA A 8 12.58 5.36 -7.84
C ALA A 8 11.70 4.28 -8.48
N VAL A 9 10.58 3.99 -7.83
CA VAL A 9 9.50 3.17 -8.39
C VAL A 9 8.23 4.01 -8.46
N PHE A 10 7.40 3.76 -9.48
CA PHE A 10 6.09 4.38 -9.63
C PHE A 10 5.03 3.40 -9.12
N PRO A 11 4.62 3.47 -7.84
CA PRO A 11 3.87 2.40 -7.21
C PRO A 11 2.56 2.09 -7.92
N GLU A 12 1.84 3.10 -8.42
CA GLU A 12 0.56 2.92 -9.11
C GLU A 12 0.71 2.09 -10.38
N ARG A 13 1.79 2.30 -11.14
CA ARG A 13 2.10 1.53 -12.35
C ARG A 13 2.47 0.10 -12.01
N SER A 14 3.31 -0.08 -10.99
CA SER A 14 3.72 -1.41 -10.53
C SER A 14 2.53 -2.23 -10.01
N ILE A 15 1.65 -1.61 -9.22
CA ILE A 15 0.44 -2.25 -8.68
C ILE A 15 -0.50 -2.64 -9.82
N SER A 16 -0.77 -1.72 -10.76
CA SER A 16 -1.64 -1.99 -11.91
C SER A 16 -1.12 -3.14 -12.77
N TYR A 17 0.19 -3.19 -13.01
CA TYR A 17 0.81 -4.29 -13.74
C TYR A 17 0.62 -5.63 -13.03
N LEU A 18 0.88 -5.69 -11.71
CA LEU A 18 0.73 -6.92 -10.93
C LEU A 18 -0.72 -7.40 -10.85
N ILE A 19 -1.68 -6.49 -10.70
CA ILE A 19 -3.13 -6.80 -10.72
C ILE A 19 -3.54 -7.38 -12.07
N ASN A 20 -3.10 -6.77 -13.18
CA ASN A 20 -3.43 -7.30 -14.51
C ASN A 20 -2.81 -8.68 -14.72
N LYS A 21 -1.56 -8.87 -14.27
CA LYS A 21 -0.91 -10.17 -14.35
C LYS A 21 -1.56 -11.24 -13.47
N SER A 22 -2.10 -10.90 -12.30
CA SER A 22 -2.81 -11.89 -11.49
C SER A 22 -4.10 -12.33 -12.18
N ILE A 23 -4.83 -11.41 -12.81
CA ILE A 23 -6.02 -11.72 -13.61
C ILE A 23 -5.67 -12.61 -14.80
N ASP A 24 -4.59 -12.30 -15.53
CA ASP A 24 -4.08 -13.15 -16.63
C ASP A 24 -3.80 -14.60 -16.18
N ASN A 25 -3.41 -14.78 -14.91
CA ASN A 25 -3.14 -16.07 -14.28
C ASN A 25 -4.36 -16.68 -13.56
N GLY A 26 -5.57 -16.15 -13.79
CA GLY A 26 -6.83 -16.70 -13.29
C GLY A 26 -7.26 -16.22 -11.90
N ALA A 27 -6.63 -15.19 -11.35
CA ALA A 27 -7.09 -14.61 -10.09
C ALA A 27 -8.46 -13.92 -10.27
N VAL A 28 -9.40 -14.23 -9.38
CA VAL A 28 -10.72 -13.57 -9.33
C VAL A 28 -10.69 -12.43 -8.33
N HIS A 29 -10.95 -11.21 -8.79
CA HIS A 29 -10.94 -10.02 -7.95
C HIS A 29 -12.37 -9.58 -7.63
N LYS A 30 -12.62 -9.28 -6.35
CA LYS A 30 -13.90 -8.76 -5.85
C LYS A 30 -13.69 -7.34 -5.33
N TYR A 31 -14.05 -6.37 -6.16
CA TYR A 31 -13.90 -4.95 -5.83
C TYR A 31 -15.15 -4.39 -5.17
N ASN A 32 -14.98 -3.32 -4.40
CA ASN A 32 -16.06 -2.67 -3.64
C ASN A 32 -16.78 -3.66 -2.70
N GLU A 33 -16.04 -4.60 -2.14
CA GLU A 33 -16.58 -5.66 -1.28
C GLU A 33 -15.70 -5.72 -0.04
N LYS A 34 -16.28 -5.36 1.11
CA LYS A 34 -15.56 -5.23 2.35
C LYS A 34 -15.73 -6.50 3.17
N VAL A 35 -14.61 -7.10 3.57
CA VAL A 35 -14.62 -8.18 4.56
C VAL A 35 -15.08 -7.61 5.91
N ILE A 36 -16.16 -8.18 6.45
CA ILE A 36 -16.73 -7.81 7.75
C ILE A 36 -16.15 -8.72 8.84
N SER A 37 -16.10 -10.02 8.58
CA SER A 37 -15.60 -11.00 9.53
C SER A 37 -15.13 -12.28 8.82
N TRP A 38 -14.44 -13.12 9.56
CA TRP A 38 -14.04 -14.44 9.12
C TRP A 38 -13.97 -15.37 10.33
N LYS A 39 -14.14 -16.67 10.10
CA LYS A 39 -13.99 -17.70 11.13
C LYS A 39 -13.53 -19.01 10.52
N LYS A 40 -12.87 -19.83 11.33
CA LYS A 40 -12.57 -21.22 10.95
C LYS A 40 -13.83 -22.07 11.14
N GLU A 41 -14.19 -22.87 10.15
CA GLU A 41 -15.26 -23.87 10.19
C GLU A 41 -14.67 -25.24 9.84
N SER A 42 -14.50 -26.10 10.84
CA SER A 42 -13.90 -27.43 10.68
C SER A 42 -12.56 -27.40 9.92
N SER A 43 -12.54 -27.80 8.64
CA SER A 43 -11.36 -27.85 7.76
C SER A 43 -11.16 -26.63 6.88
N CYS A 44 -12.13 -25.70 6.82
CA CYS A 44 -12.07 -24.51 6.00
C CYS A 44 -12.25 -23.23 6.82
N TYR A 45 -12.25 -22.10 6.14
CA TYR A 45 -12.57 -20.79 6.68
C TYR A 45 -13.75 -20.21 5.92
N LYS A 46 -14.67 -19.62 6.68
CA LYS A 46 -15.77 -18.83 6.18
C LYS A 46 -15.41 -17.35 6.27
N VAL A 47 -15.47 -16.65 5.14
CA VAL A 47 -15.26 -15.19 5.04
C VAL A 47 -16.59 -14.54 4.74
N ILE A 48 -17.00 -13.59 5.58
CA ILE A 48 -18.25 -12.85 5.44
C ILE A 48 -17.91 -11.43 5.02
N THR A 49 -18.54 -10.98 3.94
CA THR A 49 -18.41 -9.62 3.42
C THR A 49 -19.74 -8.89 3.50
N ASP A 50 -19.76 -7.62 3.10
CA ASP A 50 -20.97 -6.82 2.94
C ASP A 50 -21.84 -7.23 1.74
N LYS A 51 -21.41 -8.18 0.91
CA LYS A 51 -22.13 -8.60 -0.29
C LYS A 51 -22.37 -10.11 -0.38
N ASN A 52 -21.41 -10.93 0.06
CA ASN A 52 -21.42 -12.38 -0.08
C ASN A 52 -20.70 -13.08 1.07
N GLU A 53 -20.83 -14.41 1.07
CA GLU A 53 -20.05 -15.33 1.90
C GLU A 53 -19.18 -16.24 1.04
N TYR A 54 -17.97 -16.53 1.48
CA TYR A 54 -17.00 -17.38 0.79
C TYR A 54 -16.45 -18.46 1.71
N LEU A 55 -16.22 -19.65 1.15
CA LEU A 55 -15.50 -20.74 1.82
C LEU A 55 -14.13 -20.92 1.16
N THR A 56 -13.09 -21.04 1.96
CA THR A 56 -11.71 -21.25 1.49
C THR A 56 -10.91 -22.10 2.46
N GLU A 57 -9.92 -22.84 1.97
CA GLU A 57 -9.01 -23.61 2.82
C GLU A 57 -7.94 -22.73 3.49
N LYS A 58 -7.63 -21.57 2.89
CA LYS A 58 -6.57 -20.66 3.34
C LYS A 58 -7.00 -19.20 3.21
N ILE A 59 -6.55 -18.38 4.16
CA ILE A 59 -6.71 -16.93 4.12
C ILE A 59 -5.33 -16.30 4.23
N ILE A 60 -5.05 -15.33 3.35
CA ILE A 60 -3.89 -14.44 3.43
C ILE A 60 -4.42 -13.04 3.71
N PHE A 61 -3.95 -12.42 4.78
CA PHE A 61 -4.34 -11.06 5.13
C PHE A 61 -3.30 -10.05 4.61
N SER A 62 -3.69 -9.23 3.65
CA SER A 62 -2.89 -8.14 3.07
C SER A 62 -3.60 -6.78 3.22
N SER A 63 -4.34 -6.58 4.31
CA SER A 63 -5.27 -5.45 4.51
C SER A 63 -4.62 -4.18 5.09
N GLY A 64 -3.29 -4.06 5.03
CA GLY A 64 -2.54 -2.87 5.49
C GLY A 64 -2.93 -2.40 6.90
N ALA A 65 -3.20 -1.09 7.04
CA ALA A 65 -3.53 -0.45 8.31
C ALA A 65 -4.79 -1.03 9.01
N TRP A 66 -5.68 -1.69 8.28
CA TRP A 66 -6.92 -2.27 8.82
C TRP A 66 -6.76 -3.66 9.43
N ILE A 67 -5.55 -4.25 9.41
CA ILE A 67 -5.30 -5.62 9.88
C ILE A 67 -5.75 -5.86 11.33
N LYS A 68 -5.64 -4.86 12.21
CA LYS A 68 -6.08 -4.95 13.61
C LYS A 68 -7.59 -5.20 13.74
N ASN A 69 -8.39 -4.74 12.79
CA ASN A 69 -9.84 -4.93 12.81
C ASN A 69 -10.21 -6.37 12.42
N LEU A 70 -9.40 -7.01 11.57
CA LEU A 70 -9.63 -8.38 11.11
C LEU A 70 -8.99 -9.41 12.05
N LEU A 71 -7.88 -9.06 12.71
CA LEU A 71 -7.10 -9.95 13.59
C LEU A 71 -6.89 -9.34 15.00
N PRO A 72 -7.96 -8.96 15.73
CA PRO A 72 -7.82 -8.25 16.99
C PRO A 72 -7.10 -9.08 18.07
N SER A 73 -7.24 -10.41 18.04
CA SER A 73 -6.65 -11.32 19.02
C SER A 73 -5.13 -11.47 18.93
N LEU A 74 -4.51 -11.12 17.79
CA LEU A 74 -3.07 -11.25 17.61
C LEU A 74 -2.27 -10.16 18.34
N ASN A 75 -2.95 -9.10 18.84
CA ASN A 75 -2.34 -7.98 19.54
C ASN A 75 -1.05 -7.46 18.88
N LEU A 76 -1.08 -7.31 17.55
CA LEU A 76 0.11 -6.94 16.77
C LEU A 76 0.61 -5.54 17.18
N PRO A 77 1.92 -5.35 17.39
CA PRO A 77 2.52 -4.07 17.81
C PRO A 77 2.63 -3.07 16.65
N LEU A 78 1.55 -2.87 15.91
CA LEU A 78 1.52 -1.98 14.75
C LEU A 78 1.16 -0.56 15.17
N LYS A 79 1.95 0.41 14.73
CA LYS A 79 1.62 1.84 14.81
C LYS A 79 1.24 2.32 13.41
N ILE A 80 0.04 2.88 13.27
CA ILE A 80 -0.45 3.42 11.99
C ILE A 80 -0.03 4.88 11.92
N GLU A 81 0.68 5.26 10.87
CA GLU A 81 1.16 6.62 10.66
C GLU A 81 0.66 7.17 9.33
N ARG A 82 0.27 8.45 9.34
CA ARG A 82 -0.15 9.17 8.14
C ARG A 82 1.02 10.02 7.64
N GLN A 83 1.53 9.68 6.47
CA GLN A 83 2.60 10.40 5.80
C GLN A 83 2.04 11.13 4.58
N VAL A 84 2.24 12.44 4.50
CA VAL A 84 1.67 13.28 3.44
C VAL A 84 2.74 13.62 2.43
N LEU A 85 2.45 13.38 1.16
CA LEU A 85 3.31 13.73 0.06
C LEU A 85 2.77 14.96 -0.68
N PHE A 86 3.60 15.99 -0.81
CA PHE A 86 3.27 17.18 -1.59
C PHE A 86 3.98 17.15 -2.93
N TRP A 87 3.26 17.54 -3.98
CA TRP A 87 3.79 17.68 -5.33
C TRP A 87 3.81 19.15 -5.71
N PHE A 88 4.96 19.63 -6.14
CA PHE A 88 5.13 21.01 -6.58
C PHE A 88 5.46 21.01 -8.07
N VAL A 89 4.81 21.89 -8.81
CA VAL A 89 5.19 22.16 -10.21
C VAL A 89 6.37 23.12 -10.17
N GLN A 90 7.45 22.78 -10.86
CA GLN A 90 8.56 23.70 -11.00
C GLN A 90 8.14 24.89 -11.86
N LYS A 91 8.33 26.10 -11.34
CA LYS A 91 8.16 27.32 -12.13
C LYS A 91 9.34 27.43 -13.08
N ILE A 92 9.13 27.12 -14.36
CA ILE A 92 10.17 27.28 -15.39
C ILE A 92 10.37 28.78 -15.61
N ILE A 93 11.52 29.32 -15.19
CA ILE A 93 11.99 30.62 -15.65
C ILE A 93 12.56 30.38 -17.05
N LYS A 94 11.98 30.99 -18.09
CA LYS A 94 12.50 30.88 -19.46
C LYS A 94 13.91 31.51 -19.53
N SER A 95 14.93 30.69 -19.39
CA SER A 95 16.24 30.92 -20.00
C SER A 95 16.80 29.58 -20.47
N TYR A 96 16.74 29.39 -21.80
CA TYR A 96 17.45 28.41 -22.60
C TYR A 96 17.75 27.04 -21.96
N LEU A 97 16.81 26.10 -22.04
CA LEU A 97 17.13 24.69 -22.22
C LEU A 97 15.85 23.96 -22.67
N THR A 98 15.75 23.67 -23.96
CA THR A 98 14.70 22.81 -24.51
C THR A 98 15.08 21.35 -24.23
N ILE A 99 14.99 20.94 -22.96
CA ILE A 99 14.93 19.52 -22.61
C ILE A 99 13.46 19.25 -22.27
N GLN A 100 12.88 18.27 -22.95
CA GLN A 100 11.54 17.80 -22.68
C GLN A 100 11.57 17.11 -21.31
N ILE A 101 11.36 17.90 -20.25
CA ILE A 101 11.29 17.43 -18.88
C ILE A 101 10.03 16.58 -18.80
N TYR A 102 10.18 15.26 -18.88
CA TYR A 102 9.23 14.37 -18.22
C TYR A 102 9.19 14.84 -16.77
N LEU A 103 8.03 15.34 -16.33
CA LEU A 103 7.78 15.78 -14.97
C LEU A 103 8.08 14.60 -14.04
N ILE A 104 9.31 14.48 -13.57
CA ILE A 104 9.67 13.55 -12.52
C ILE A 104 9.09 14.17 -11.26
N GLN A 105 7.88 13.72 -10.92
CA GLN A 105 7.29 13.93 -9.62
C GLN A 105 8.13 13.14 -8.62
N VAL A 106 9.13 13.78 -8.02
CA VAL A 106 9.88 13.22 -6.88
C VAL A 106 9.19 13.70 -5.60
N GLY A 107 8.74 12.75 -4.80
CA GLY A 107 8.17 13.05 -3.50
C GLY A 107 9.27 13.54 -2.56
N ILE A 108 9.20 14.79 -2.11
CA ILE A 108 10.09 15.29 -1.07
C ILE A 108 9.51 14.85 0.28
N TRP A 109 10.23 13.95 0.96
CA TRP A 109 9.95 13.60 2.34
C TRP A 109 10.58 14.64 3.26
N ILE A 110 9.75 15.44 3.94
CA ILE A 110 10.19 16.29 5.04
C ILE A 110 9.97 15.50 6.31
N MET A 111 11.03 14.87 6.85
CA MET A 111 10.98 14.32 8.20
C MET A 111 11.21 15.47 9.19
N GLU A 112 10.20 15.81 9.98
CA GLU A 112 10.42 16.64 11.17
C GLU A 112 11.30 15.87 12.17
N LYS A 113 12.40 16.50 12.60
CA LYS A 113 13.38 15.96 13.55
C LYS A 113 12.86 15.89 15.00
N ASN A 114 11.68 15.33 15.23
CA ASN A 114 11.16 15.08 16.58
C ASN A 114 11.00 13.58 16.85
N PHE A 115 12.04 12.80 16.57
CA PHE A 115 12.25 11.51 17.23
C PHE A 115 13.05 11.77 18.51
N ILE A 116 12.35 12.10 19.59
CA ILE A 116 12.92 12.02 20.94
C ILE A 116 13.03 10.53 21.26
N LEU A 117 14.28 10.10 21.42
CA LEU A 117 14.64 8.84 22.05
C LEU A 117 14.06 8.81 23.48
N SER A 118 13.00 8.04 23.71
CA SER A 118 12.76 7.49 25.04
C SER A 118 13.46 6.13 25.11
N GLN A 119 14.57 6.13 25.85
CA GLN A 119 15.46 5.01 26.21
C GLN A 119 14.69 3.78 26.70
N ILE A 120 15.15 2.55 26.38
CA ILE A 120 15.89 1.65 27.31
C ILE A 120 15.38 1.74 28.74
#